data_AF-A0A925S610-F1
#
_entry.id   AF-A0A925S610-F1
#
_cell.length_a   1.000
_cell.length_b   1.000
_cell.length_c   1.000
_cell.angle_alpha   90.00
_cell.angle_beta   90.00
_cell.angle_gamma   90.00
#
_symmetry.space_group_name_H-M   'P 1'
#
loop_
_entity.id
_entity.type
_entity.pdbx_description
1 polymer ?
#
loop_
_entity_poly.entity_id
_entity_poly.type
_entity_poly.pdbx_seq_one_letter_code
_entity_poly.pdbx_strand_id
1 'polypeptide(L)'
;SILGWMTKPVVNITEEQYRQIVPDLYRDPFYNWLHAGGNGRDGYLCLAINVVFRLVLLAIFGPWALLGNMLGSVGAFIAPLMVNSICHIPRFGYQNFKTTDLSQNVWFVALASFGEGWHNNHHEFPQSARHGMKPWEFDFSYSVLSLLEKFGIARNVRLPKIALGTTTLHPLKPNTVDPARDLISGEPELNKALNQISEAREAEKEKQLT
;
A
#
# COMPACT_ATOMS: atom_id res chain seq x y z
N SER A 1 2.94 -4.64 13.11
CA SER A 1 3.11 -6.10 13.00
C SER A 1 3.02 -6.48 11.54
N ILE A 2 3.91 -7.34 11.03
CA ILE A 2 3.98 -7.71 9.60
C ILE A 2 2.68 -8.39 9.15
N LEU A 3 2.16 -9.33 9.95
CA LEU A 3 0.98 -10.13 9.63
C LEU A 3 -0.22 -9.90 10.57
N GLY A 4 -0.02 -9.22 11.71
CA GLY A 4 -1.04 -9.15 12.76
C GLY A 4 -2.35 -8.46 12.35
N TRP A 5 -2.30 -7.55 11.38
CA TRP A 5 -3.48 -6.87 10.85
C TRP A 5 -4.31 -7.76 9.91
N MET A 6 -3.72 -8.82 9.34
CA MET A 6 -4.42 -9.74 8.43
C MET A 6 -5.39 -10.66 9.17
N THR A 7 -5.16 -10.93 10.46
CA THR A 7 -6.01 -11.79 11.28
C THR A 7 -6.98 -11.00 12.16
N LYS A 8 -6.77 -9.69 12.29
CA LYS A 8 -7.60 -8.78 13.10
C LYS A 8 -7.84 -7.50 12.30
N PRO A 9 -8.99 -7.38 11.61
CA PRO A 9 -9.32 -6.14 10.91
C PRO A 9 -9.35 -4.98 11.92
N VAL A 10 -8.69 -3.88 11.57
CA VAL A 10 -8.65 -2.67 12.40
C VAL A 10 -9.98 -1.91 12.35
N VAL A 11 -10.69 -2.02 11.23
CA VAL A 11 -11.99 -1.38 10.99
C VAL A 11 -12.89 -2.38 10.26
N ASN A 12 -14.12 -2.55 10.74
CA ASN A 12 -15.15 -3.33 10.05
C ASN A 12 -16.04 -2.36 9.26
N ILE A 13 -15.70 -2.15 7.99
CA ILE A 13 -16.47 -1.30 7.08
C ILE A 13 -17.59 -2.14 6.44
N THR A 14 -18.84 -1.67 6.52
CA THR A 14 -19.98 -2.34 5.87
C THR A 14 -19.95 -2.12 4.35
N GLU A 15 -20.61 -3.01 3.61
CA GLU A 15 -20.75 -2.87 2.14
C GLU A 15 -21.37 -1.52 1.72
N GLU A 16 -22.30 -0.99 2.53
CA GLU A 16 -22.90 0.32 2.28
C GLU A 16 -21.88 1.45 2.45
N GLN A 17 -21.05 1.39 3.49
CA GLN A 17 -19.97 2.35 3.70
C GLN A 17 -18.91 2.27 2.58
N TYR A 18 -18.56 1.07 2.10
CA TYR A 18 -17.64 0.92 0.96
C TYR A 18 -18.17 1.59 -0.31
N ARG A 19 -19.46 1.45 -0.60
CA ARG A 19 -20.10 2.11 -1.76
C ARG A 19 -20.04 3.62 -1.69
N GLN A 20 -19.97 4.19 -0.49
CA GLN A 20 -19.86 5.63 -0.27
C GLN A 20 -18.41 6.12 -0.40
N ILE A 21 -17.42 5.34 0.06
CA ILE A 21 -16.00 5.73 0.06
C ILE A 21 -15.38 5.60 -1.33
N VAL A 22 -15.70 4.54 -2.08
CA VAL A 22 -15.12 4.26 -3.42
C VAL A 22 -16.21 4.07 -4.50
N PRO A 23 -17.07 5.07 -4.73
CA PRO A 23 -18.22 4.94 -5.63
C PRO A 23 -17.81 4.73 -7.09
N ASP A 24 -16.60 5.13 -7.47
CA ASP A 24 -16.02 4.94 -8.80
C ASP A 24 -15.70 3.47 -9.08
N LEU A 25 -15.14 2.73 -8.11
CA LEU A 25 -14.88 1.28 -8.25
C LEU A 25 -16.18 0.49 -8.44
N TYR A 26 -17.24 0.85 -7.69
CA TYR A 26 -18.56 0.19 -7.80
C TYR A 26 -19.31 0.52 -9.09
N ARG A 27 -18.90 1.55 -9.84
CA ARG A 27 -19.47 1.84 -11.16
C ARG A 27 -18.81 1.06 -12.27
N ASP A 28 -17.59 0.56 -12.04
CA ASP A 28 -16.84 -0.17 -13.04
C ASP A 28 -17.27 -1.66 -13.08
N PRO A 29 -17.70 -2.17 -14.24
CA PRO A 29 -18.18 -3.55 -14.37
C PRO A 29 -17.08 -4.59 -14.14
N PHE A 30 -15.82 -4.27 -14.46
CA PHE A 30 -14.70 -5.18 -14.27
C PHE A 30 -14.40 -5.38 -12.78
N TYR A 31 -14.35 -4.29 -12.00
CA TYR A 31 -14.12 -4.39 -10.55
C TYR A 31 -15.30 -5.06 -9.83
N ASN A 32 -16.54 -4.79 -10.26
CA ASN A 32 -17.71 -5.50 -9.74
C ASN A 32 -17.69 -7.00 -10.05
N TRP A 33 -17.19 -7.40 -11.21
CA TRP A 33 -17.03 -8.82 -11.55
C TRP A 33 -15.95 -9.51 -10.69
N LEU A 34 -14.87 -8.80 -10.34
CA LEU A 34 -13.81 -9.32 -9.48
C LEU A 34 -14.18 -9.30 -7.99
N HIS A 35 -15.18 -8.51 -7.60
CA HIS A 35 -15.57 -8.32 -6.20
C HIS A 35 -16.13 -9.62 -5.60
N ALA A 36 -15.47 -10.10 -4.54
CA ALA A 36 -15.73 -11.41 -3.95
C ALA A 36 -16.96 -11.50 -3.02
N GLY A 37 -17.74 -10.42 -2.88
CA GLY A 37 -18.96 -10.37 -2.07
C GLY A 37 -18.78 -10.73 -0.59
N GLY A 38 -17.54 -10.75 -0.09
CA GLY A 38 -17.19 -11.08 1.30
C GLY A 38 -17.41 -12.53 1.74
N ASN A 39 -17.89 -13.43 0.87
CA ASN A 39 -18.39 -14.75 1.27
C ASN A 39 -17.35 -15.89 1.25
N GLY A 40 -16.06 -15.59 1.11
CA GLY A 40 -14.95 -16.55 1.12
C GLY A 40 -14.90 -17.52 -0.07
N ARG A 41 -16.02 -17.71 -0.79
CA ARG A 41 -16.16 -18.60 -1.95
C ARG A 41 -15.10 -18.32 -3.00
N ASP A 42 -14.93 -17.05 -3.34
CA ASP A 42 -14.02 -16.66 -4.41
C ASP A 42 -12.55 -16.79 -3.95
N GLY A 43 -12.29 -16.70 -2.64
CA GLY A 43 -11.01 -17.07 -2.03
C GLY A 43 -10.71 -18.56 -2.21
N TYR A 44 -11.67 -19.44 -1.95
CA TYR A 44 -11.52 -20.88 -2.20
C TYR A 44 -11.37 -21.21 -3.69
N LEU A 45 -12.10 -20.51 -4.56
CA LEU A 45 -11.97 -20.65 -6.01
C LEU A 45 -10.57 -20.24 -6.49
N CYS A 46 -10.06 -19.10 -6.04
CA CYS A 46 -8.70 -18.65 -6.32
C CYS A 46 -7.67 -19.66 -5.84
N LEU A 47 -7.85 -20.23 -4.64
CA LEU A 47 -6.96 -21.29 -4.12
C LEU A 47 -7.00 -22.54 -5.00
N ALA A 48 -8.19 -23.00 -5.38
CA ALA A 48 -8.35 -24.17 -6.25
C ALA A 48 -7.69 -23.96 -7.62
N ILE A 49 -7.90 -22.80 -8.25
CA ILE A 49 -7.25 -22.42 -9.52
C ILE A 49 -5.73 -22.46 -9.38
N ASN A 50 -5.20 -21.89 -8.29
CA ASN A 50 -3.75 -21.89 -8.04
C ASN A 50 -3.18 -23.31 -7.86
N VAL A 51 -3.88 -24.19 -7.14
CA VAL A 51 -3.46 -25.58 -6.96
C VAL A 51 -3.46 -26.31 -8.30
N VAL A 52 -4.54 -26.23 -9.07
CA VAL A 52 -4.64 -26.87 -10.38
C VAL A 52 -3.56 -26.36 -11.32
N PHE A 53 -3.33 -25.05 -11.40
CA PHE A 53 -2.25 -24.47 -12.20
C PHE A 53 -0.88 -25.05 -11.85
N ARG A 54 -0.58 -25.23 -10.56
CA ARG A 54 0.70 -25.78 -10.09
C ARG A 54 0.85 -27.27 -10.37
N LEU A 55 -0.24 -28.03 -10.30
CA LEU A 55 -0.25 -29.43 -10.71
C LEU A 55 0.00 -29.57 -12.22
N VAL A 56 -0.63 -28.71 -13.04
CA VAL A 56 -0.38 -28.66 -14.48
C VAL A 56 1.07 -28.27 -14.78
N LEU A 57 1.59 -27.24 -14.10
CA LEU A 57 2.98 -26.81 -14.24
C LEU A 57 3.96 -27.95 -13.89
N LEU A 58 3.71 -28.68 -12.81
CA LEU A 58 4.48 -29.85 -12.42
C LEU A 58 4.41 -30.96 -13.48
N ALA A 59 3.23 -31.26 -14.00
CA ALA A 59 3.02 -32.32 -14.97
C ALA A 59 3.71 -32.04 -16.31
N ILE A 60 3.70 -30.79 -16.77
CA ILE A 60 4.23 -30.41 -18.09
C ILE A 60 5.72 -30.04 -18.04
N PHE A 61 6.14 -29.30 -17.02
CA PHE A 61 7.48 -28.69 -16.94
C PHE A 61 8.36 -29.24 -15.81
N GLY A 62 7.81 -30.11 -14.96
CA GLY A 62 8.56 -30.81 -13.91
C GLY A 62 8.80 -29.99 -12.63
N PRO A 63 9.54 -30.57 -11.67
CA PRO A 63 9.67 -30.02 -10.32
C PRO A 63 10.44 -28.71 -10.25
N TRP A 64 11.38 -28.46 -11.16
CA TRP A 64 12.17 -27.22 -11.17
C TRP A 64 11.33 -26.00 -11.57
N ALA A 65 10.41 -26.16 -12.53
CA ALA A 65 9.46 -25.11 -12.90
C ALA A 65 8.50 -24.82 -11.75
N LEU A 66 7.98 -25.86 -11.09
CA LEU A 66 7.17 -25.71 -9.89
C LEU A 66 7.93 -24.97 -8.78
N LEU A 67 9.18 -25.35 -8.51
CA LEU A 67 10.01 -24.68 -7.51
C LEU A 67 10.20 -23.20 -7.83
N GLY A 68 10.51 -22.86 -9.08
CA GLY A 68 10.61 -21.47 -9.53
C GLY A 68 9.31 -20.68 -9.29
N ASN A 69 8.16 -21.27 -9.62
CA ASN A 69 6.85 -20.66 -9.33
C ASN A 69 6.59 -20.48 -7.83
N MET A 70 7.00 -21.44 -6.99
CA MET A 70 6.82 -21.38 -5.54
C MET A 70 7.64 -20.26 -4.94
N LEU A 71 8.92 -20.17 -5.32
CA LEU A 71 9.81 -19.10 -4.88
C LEU A 71 9.30 -17.72 -5.32
N GLY A 72 8.83 -17.59 -6.57
CA GLY A 72 8.21 -16.37 -7.05
C GLY A 72 6.94 -16.00 -6.28
N SER A 73 6.09 -16.98 -5.95
CA SER A 73 4.86 -16.76 -5.15
C SER A 73 5.19 -16.27 -3.74
N VAL A 74 6.23 -16.84 -3.11
CA VAL A 74 6.72 -16.39 -1.80
C VAL A 74 7.26 -14.96 -1.89
N GLY A 75 8.03 -14.63 -2.93
CA GLY A 75 8.51 -13.26 -3.16
C GLY A 75 7.36 -12.27 -3.32
N ALA A 76 6.35 -12.60 -4.13
CA ALA A 76 5.16 -11.78 -4.34
C ALA A 76 4.33 -11.59 -3.06
N PHE A 77 4.33 -12.58 -2.15
CA PHE A 77 3.69 -12.46 -0.85
C PHE A 77 4.49 -11.60 0.13
N ILE A 78 5.82 -11.75 0.17
CA ILE A 78 6.68 -11.05 1.13
C ILE A 78 6.88 -9.58 0.76
N ALA A 79 6.98 -9.23 -0.53
CA ALA A 79 7.31 -7.87 -0.95
C ALA A 79 6.32 -6.80 -0.42
N PRO A 80 4.98 -6.95 -0.53
CA PRO A 80 4.03 -6.00 0.06
C PRO A 80 4.11 -5.93 1.58
N LEU A 81 4.41 -7.06 2.25
CA LEU A 81 4.61 -7.10 3.70
C LEU A 81 5.81 -6.28 4.14
N MET A 82 6.89 -6.33 3.35
CA MET A 82 8.09 -5.51 3.56
C MET A 82 7.77 -4.03 3.39
N VAL A 83 6.98 -3.65 2.38
CA VAL A 83 6.54 -2.25 2.18
C VAL A 83 5.78 -1.76 3.42
N ASN A 84 4.75 -2.49 3.86
CA ASN A 84 3.93 -2.08 5.01
C ASN A 84 4.69 -2.05 6.35
N SER A 85 5.82 -2.74 6.44
CA SER A 85 6.55 -2.91 7.71
C SER A 85 7.90 -2.23 7.70
N ILE A 86 8.80 -2.67 6.83
CA ILE A 86 10.20 -2.20 6.77
C ILE A 86 10.25 -0.75 6.33
N CYS A 87 9.43 -0.35 5.34
CA CYS A 87 9.41 1.04 4.89
C CYS A 87 8.81 2.01 5.91
N HIS A 88 8.29 1.57 7.06
CA HIS A 88 7.87 2.47 8.15
C HIS A 88 8.81 2.40 9.36
N ILE A 89 9.98 1.76 9.23
CA ILE A 89 11.00 1.71 10.28
C ILE A 89 12.14 2.67 9.89
N PRO A 90 12.33 3.79 10.62
CA PRO A 90 13.31 4.82 10.28
C PRO A 90 14.76 4.36 10.12
N ARG A 91 15.11 3.18 10.65
CA ARG A 91 16.49 2.64 10.59
C ARG A 91 16.88 2.04 9.24
N PHE A 92 15.91 1.73 8.37
CA PHE A 92 16.19 1.01 7.12
C PHE A 92 16.23 1.88 5.87
N GLY A 93 15.93 3.17 5.98
CA GLY A 93 15.81 4.05 4.81
C GLY A 93 16.05 5.52 5.12
N TYR A 94 15.55 6.36 4.22
CA TYR A 94 15.65 7.81 4.31
C TYR A 94 14.33 8.48 3.88
N GLN A 95 14.18 9.76 4.21
CA GLN A 95 13.07 10.58 3.74
C GLN A 95 13.57 11.65 2.77
N ASN A 96 12.84 11.82 1.67
CA ASN A 96 12.99 12.96 0.76
C ASN A 96 12.04 14.10 1.14
N PHE A 97 10.88 13.77 1.71
CA PHE A 97 9.79 14.70 2.04
C PHE A 97 9.37 14.54 3.49
N LYS A 98 8.92 15.63 4.10
CA LYS A 98 8.36 15.62 5.45
C LYS A 98 6.89 15.20 5.38
N THR A 99 6.61 13.94 5.68
CA THR A 99 5.26 13.40 5.80
C THR A 99 4.82 13.38 7.27
N THR A 100 3.54 13.11 7.54
CA THR A 100 2.98 12.99 8.89
C THR A 100 3.21 11.62 9.53
N ASP A 101 3.79 10.69 8.78
CA ASP A 101 4.01 9.30 9.15
C ASP A 101 5.50 8.94 9.20
N LEU A 102 5.82 7.67 9.48
CA LEU A 102 7.20 7.19 9.59
C LEU A 102 7.73 6.57 8.29
N SER A 103 7.05 6.76 7.15
CA SER A 103 7.45 6.20 5.85
C SER A 103 8.89 6.58 5.47
N GLN A 104 9.59 5.63 4.85
CA GLN A 104 10.98 5.69 4.43
C GLN A 104 11.11 5.15 3.01
N ASN A 105 12.05 5.70 2.27
CA ASN A 105 12.55 5.16 1.02
C ASN A 105 13.61 4.10 1.32
N VAL A 106 13.35 2.85 0.93
CA VAL A 106 14.20 1.70 1.20
C VAL A 106 14.53 0.97 -0.11
N TRP A 107 15.76 1.11 -0.58
CA TRP A 107 16.16 0.68 -1.93
C TRP A 107 16.02 -0.83 -2.17
N PHE A 108 16.34 -1.68 -1.19
CA PHE A 108 16.24 -3.13 -1.36
C PHE A 108 14.78 -3.61 -1.33
N VAL A 109 13.91 -2.91 -0.60
CA VAL A 109 12.46 -3.13 -0.67
C VAL A 109 11.97 -2.70 -2.04
N ALA A 110 12.40 -1.54 -2.54
CA ALA A 110 12.01 -1.04 -3.87
C ALA A 110 12.41 -2.01 -4.99
N LEU A 111 13.57 -2.66 -4.88
CA LEU A 111 13.96 -3.72 -5.82
C LEU A 111 13.02 -4.93 -5.73
N ALA A 112 12.71 -5.40 -4.52
CA ALA A 112 11.85 -6.57 -4.29
C ALA A 112 10.38 -6.32 -4.67
N SER A 113 9.90 -5.09 -4.53
CA SER A 113 8.51 -4.67 -4.79
C SER A 113 8.36 -3.88 -6.09
N PHE A 114 9.38 -3.89 -6.95
CA PHE A 114 9.37 -3.22 -8.26
C PHE A 114 9.13 -1.70 -8.23
N GLY A 115 9.39 -1.03 -7.10
CA GLY A 115 9.33 0.43 -6.96
C GLY A 115 8.59 0.91 -5.71
N GLU A 116 7.71 0.07 -5.12
CA GLU A 116 6.87 0.45 -3.98
C GLU A 116 7.67 0.75 -2.69
N GLY A 117 8.95 0.36 -2.65
CA GLY A 117 9.85 0.67 -1.53
C GLY A 117 10.31 2.12 -1.47
N TRP A 118 10.05 2.94 -2.50
CA TRP A 118 10.17 4.40 -2.42
C TRP A 118 8.97 5.00 -1.68
N HIS A 119 8.74 4.51 -0.46
CA HIS A 119 7.48 4.65 0.23
C HIS A 119 7.25 6.06 0.78
N ASN A 120 8.31 6.75 1.22
CA ASN A 120 8.20 8.15 1.63
C ASN A 120 7.77 9.05 0.46
N ASN A 121 8.27 8.77 -0.74
CA ASN A 121 7.85 9.49 -1.94
C ASN A 121 6.39 9.20 -2.30
N HIS A 122 5.95 7.93 -2.18
CA HIS A 122 4.56 7.53 -2.39
C HIS A 122 3.60 8.23 -1.42
N HIS A 123 3.96 8.31 -0.13
CA HIS A 123 3.14 8.99 0.88
C HIS A 123 3.03 10.50 0.66
N GLU A 124 4.06 11.14 0.12
CA GLU A 124 3.97 12.56 -0.29
C GLU A 124 3.09 12.75 -1.53
N PHE A 125 3.26 11.89 -2.54
CA PHE A 125 2.55 11.99 -3.82
C PHE A 125 1.72 10.73 -4.13
N PRO A 126 0.64 10.45 -3.40
CA PRO A 126 -0.13 9.19 -3.54
C PRO A 126 -0.84 9.05 -4.89
N GLN A 127 -1.04 10.16 -5.61
CA GLN A 127 -1.62 10.14 -6.96
C GLN A 127 -0.57 10.04 -8.07
N SER A 128 0.72 10.08 -7.73
CA SER A 128 1.80 9.96 -8.70
C SER A 128 1.94 8.51 -9.13
N ALA A 129 1.99 8.29 -10.42
CA ALA A 129 2.27 6.98 -10.99
C ALA A 129 3.75 6.57 -10.86
N ARG A 130 4.62 7.52 -10.52
CA ARG A 130 6.05 7.33 -10.29
C ARG A 130 6.34 7.46 -8.80
N HIS A 131 6.99 6.45 -8.24
CA HIS A 131 7.42 6.41 -6.85
C HIS A 131 8.86 6.91 -6.67
N GLY A 132 9.77 6.61 -7.62
CA GLY A 132 11.15 7.11 -7.56
C GLY A 132 11.27 8.59 -7.92
N MET A 133 11.80 9.44 -7.06
CA MET A 133 11.94 10.90 -7.26
C MET A 133 13.37 11.34 -7.59
N LYS A 134 14.37 10.53 -7.23
CA LYS A 134 15.77 10.79 -7.55
C LYS A 134 16.27 9.92 -8.72
N PRO A 135 17.31 10.33 -9.46
CA PRO A 135 17.78 9.58 -10.63
C PRO A 135 18.21 8.13 -10.35
N TRP A 136 18.66 7.84 -9.14
CA TRP A 136 19.06 6.49 -8.70
C TRP A 136 17.92 5.68 -8.07
N GLU A 137 16.75 6.28 -7.89
CA GLU A 137 15.56 5.61 -7.35
C GLU A 137 14.87 4.86 -8.49
N PHE A 138 15.39 3.67 -8.80
CA PHE A 138 14.88 2.83 -9.88
C PHE A 138 13.46 2.34 -9.59
N ASP A 139 12.56 2.56 -10.54
CA ASP A 139 11.13 2.26 -10.42
C ASP A 139 10.69 1.44 -11.64
N PHE A 140 10.60 0.12 -11.44
CA PHE A 140 10.29 -0.81 -12.52
C PHE A 140 8.81 -0.70 -12.93
N SER A 141 7.91 -0.56 -11.97
CA SER A 141 6.48 -0.33 -12.21
C SER A 141 6.24 0.89 -13.09
N TYR A 142 6.88 2.02 -12.77
CA TYR A 142 6.79 3.23 -13.60
C TYR A 142 7.40 3.04 -14.98
N SER A 143 8.48 2.27 -15.10
CA SER A 143 9.12 1.98 -16.40
C SER A 143 8.17 1.20 -17.31
N VAL A 144 7.47 0.19 -16.78
CA VAL A 144 6.43 -0.56 -17.49
C VAL A 144 5.26 0.34 -17.84
N LEU A 145 4.79 1.17 -16.91
CA LEU A 145 3.68 2.09 -17.17
C LEU A 145 4.01 3.12 -18.26
N SER A 146 5.21 3.68 -18.23
CA SER A 146 5.69 4.62 -19.26
C SER A 146 5.71 3.98 -20.65
N LEU A 147 6.05 2.69 -20.72
CA LEU A 147 5.99 1.94 -21.96
C LEU A 147 4.54 1.75 -22.44
N LEU A 148 3.63 1.38 -21.53
CA LEU A 148 2.20 1.24 -21.85
C LEU A 148 1.57 2.58 -22.26
N GLU A 149 1.98 3.69 -21.67
CA GLU A 149 1.56 5.04 -22.04
C GLU A 149 2.05 5.39 -23.44
N LYS A 150 3.31 5.07 -23.76
CA LYS A 150 3.88 5.28 -25.10
C LYS A 150 3.09 4.53 -26.19
N PHE A 151 2.55 3.35 -25.86
CA PHE A 151 1.68 2.59 -26.78
C PHE A 151 0.20 3.01 -26.72
N GLY A 152 -0.17 4.01 -25.92
CA GLY A 152 -1.54 4.51 -25.78
C GLY A 152 -2.50 3.56 -25.05
N ILE A 153 -1.96 2.53 -24.41
CA ILE A 153 -2.70 1.55 -23.59
C ILE A 153 -3.03 2.18 -22.24
N ALA A 154 -2.02 2.75 -21.58
CA ALA A 154 -2.22 3.58 -20.40
C ALA A 154 -2.49 5.03 -20.83
N ARG A 155 -3.40 5.71 -20.13
CA ARG A 155 -3.77 7.11 -20.38
C ARG A 155 -3.94 7.83 -19.06
N ASN A 156 -3.86 9.16 -19.09
CA ASN A 156 -4.01 10.01 -17.90
C ASN A 156 -2.99 9.70 -16.78
N VAL A 157 -1.75 9.31 -17.16
CA VAL A 157 -0.68 9.08 -16.20
C VAL A 157 -0.33 10.38 -15.49
N ARG A 158 -0.36 10.37 -14.16
CA ARG A 158 -0.09 11.54 -13.33
C ARG A 158 1.33 11.46 -12.80
N LEU A 159 2.07 12.54 -12.96
CA LEU A 159 3.43 12.70 -12.45
C LEU A 159 3.45 13.68 -11.27
N PRO A 160 4.45 13.59 -10.38
CA PRO A 160 4.53 14.46 -9.23
C PRO A 160 4.83 15.89 -9.71
N LYS A 161 4.11 16.87 -9.18
CA LYS A 161 4.39 18.29 -9.45
C LYS A 161 5.54 18.74 -8.55
N ILE A 162 6.76 18.37 -8.92
CA ILE A 162 7.95 18.83 -8.23
C ILE A 162 8.23 20.25 -8.72
N ALA A 163 7.98 21.26 -7.88
CA ALA A 163 8.40 22.62 -8.17
C ALA A 163 9.94 22.64 -8.26
N LEU A 164 10.46 22.73 -9.47
CA LEU A 164 11.89 22.88 -9.73
C LEU A 164 12.32 24.22 -9.13
N GLY A 165 13.08 24.16 -8.04
CA GLY A 165 13.83 25.30 -7.53
C GLY A 165 13.29 25.94 -6.26
N THR A 166 12.85 25.18 -5.25
CA THR A 166 13.06 25.60 -3.86
C THR A 166 13.01 24.37 -2.96
N THR A 167 14.04 24.15 -2.14
CA THR A 167 13.94 23.36 -0.91
C THR A 167 13.06 24.12 0.09
N THR A 168 11.81 24.38 -0.27
CA THR A 168 10.79 24.81 0.67
C THR A 168 9.87 23.63 0.86
N LEU A 169 10.01 23.06 2.05
CA LEU A 169 8.96 22.33 2.75
C LEU A 169 7.60 22.85 2.29
N HIS A 170 6.85 22.01 1.59
CA HIS A 170 5.44 22.30 1.42
C HIS A 170 4.89 22.42 2.85
N PRO A 171 4.32 23.57 3.25
CA PRO A 171 3.63 23.63 4.53
C PRO A 171 2.60 22.52 4.50
N LEU A 172 2.58 21.71 5.57
CA LEU A 172 1.59 20.67 5.81
C LEU A 172 0.25 21.20 5.29
N LYS A 173 -0.31 20.58 4.25
CA LYS A 173 -1.71 20.84 3.95
C LYS A 173 -2.44 20.50 5.26
N PRO A 174 -3.11 21.47 5.92
CA PRO A 174 -3.96 21.10 7.04
C PRO A 174 -4.90 20.04 6.51
N ASN A 175 -4.96 18.90 7.20
CA ASN A 175 -5.75 17.73 6.84
C ASN A 175 -7.05 18.21 6.18
N THR A 176 -7.17 18.11 4.86
CA THR A 176 -8.50 18.02 4.26
C THR A 176 -8.99 16.69 4.78
N VAL A 177 -9.84 16.78 5.80
CA VAL A 177 -10.38 15.62 6.49
C VAL A 177 -10.95 14.71 5.42
N ASP A 178 -10.35 13.53 5.30
CA ASP A 178 -10.82 12.51 4.39
C ASP A 178 -12.27 12.19 4.80
N PRO A 179 -13.26 12.27 3.90
CA PRO A 179 -14.64 11.93 4.25
C PRO A 179 -14.77 10.51 4.82
N ALA A 180 -13.87 9.58 4.47
CA ALA A 180 -13.81 8.26 5.11
C ALA A 180 -13.35 8.34 6.57
N ARG A 181 -12.44 9.27 6.89
CA ARG A 181 -11.99 9.54 8.25
C ARG A 181 -13.06 10.24 9.08
N ASP A 182 -13.95 11.04 8.48
CA ASP A 182 -15.13 11.60 9.14
C ASP A 182 -16.24 10.57 9.39
N LEU A 183 -16.40 9.61 8.47
CA LEU A 183 -17.29 8.46 8.67
C LEU A 183 -16.79 7.53 9.79
N ILE A 184 -15.46 7.41 9.96
CA ILE A 184 -14.82 6.56 10.97
C ILE A 184 -14.61 7.31 12.31
N SER A 185 -14.39 8.63 12.30
CA SER A 185 -14.23 9.46 13.51
C SER A 185 -15.56 9.73 14.24
N GLY A 186 -16.70 9.45 13.59
CA GLY A 186 -18.01 9.46 14.23
C GLY A 186 -18.25 8.30 15.19
N GLU A 187 -17.37 7.30 15.25
CA GLU A 187 -17.52 6.14 16.14
C GLU A 187 -17.10 6.51 17.59
N PRO A 188 -18.02 6.44 18.58
CA PRO A 188 -17.73 6.80 19.97
C PRO A 188 -16.57 6.00 20.58
N GLU A 189 -16.43 4.72 20.17
CA GLU A 189 -15.41 3.81 20.65
C GLU A 189 -14.01 4.16 20.13
N LEU A 190 -13.90 4.64 18.88
CA LEU A 190 -12.61 5.08 18.33
C LEU A 190 -12.13 6.36 19.02
N ASN A 191 -13.03 7.32 19.26
CA ASN A 191 -12.70 8.56 19.98
C ASN A 191 -12.26 8.27 21.41
N LYS A 192 -12.92 7.30 22.06
CA LYS A 192 -12.52 6.83 23.39
C LYS A 192 -11.13 6.18 23.38
N ALA A 193 -10.83 5.34 22.38
CA ALA A 193 -9.53 4.71 22.22
C ALA A 193 -8.41 5.74 21.93
N LEU A 194 -8.69 6.74 21.08
CA LEU A 194 -7.74 7.82 20.77
C LEU A 194 -7.44 8.70 21.99
N ASN A 195 -8.44 9.02 22.79
CA ASN A 195 -8.26 9.77 24.04
C ASN A 195 -7.41 8.98 25.04
N GLN A 196 -7.68 7.69 25.21
CA GLN A 196 -6.87 6.83 26.08
C GLN A 196 -5.41 6.70 25.62
N ILE A 197 -5.17 6.64 24.31
CA ILE A 197 -3.80 6.62 23.75
C ILE A 197 -3.09 7.96 23.97
N SER A 198 -3.81 9.08 23.82
CA SER A 198 -3.26 10.42 24.07
C SER A 198 -2.89 10.60 25.54
N GLU A 199 -3.77 10.21 26.46
CA GLU A 199 -3.52 10.24 27.91
C GLU A 199 -2.33 9.36 28.31
N ALA A 200 -2.24 8.15 27.75
CA ALA A 200 -1.11 7.25 28.00
C ALA A 200 0.23 7.82 27.51
N ARG A 201 0.24 8.50 26.36
CA ARG A 201 1.45 9.16 25.82
C ARG A 201 1.90 10.35 26.66
N GLU A 202 0.97 11.14 27.17
CA GLU A 202 1.31 12.27 28.06
C GLU A 202 1.83 11.77 29.42
N ALA A 203 1.22 10.74 30.00
CA ALA A 203 1.72 10.10 31.22
C ALA A 203 3.11 9.47 31.05
N GLU A 204 3.42 8.93 29.87
CA GLU A 204 4.75 8.39 29.55
C GLU A 204 5.80 9.49 29.38
N LYS A 205 5.45 10.63 28.78
CA LYS A 205 6.33 11.80 28.72
C LYS A 205 6.62 12.36 30.11
N GLU A 206 5.61 12.49 30.97
CA GLU A 206 5.77 12.98 32.34
C GLU A 206 6.71 12.08 33.15
N LYS A 207 6.60 10.76 33.02
CA LYS A 207 7.53 9.79 33.63
C LYS A 207 8.96 9.84 33.10
N GLN A 208 9.18 10.32 31.88
CA GLN A 208 10.52 10.50 31.31
C GLN A 208 11.17 11.82 31.73
N LEU A 209 10.38 12.76 32.26
CA LEU A 209 10.81 14.08 32.73
C LEU A 209 11.05 14.15 34.26
N THR A 210 10.69 13.11 35.01
CA THR A 210 10.92 12.92 36.46
C THR A 210 11.94 11.84 36.73
#